data_AF-A0A7S4T139-F1
#
_entry.id   AF-A0A7S4T139-F1
#
_cell.length_a   1.000
_cell.length_b   1.000
_cell.length_c   1.000
_cell.angle_alpha   90.00
_cell.angle_beta   90.00
_cell.angle_gamma   90.00
#
_symmetry.space_group_name_H-M   'P 1'
#
loop_
_entity.id
_entity.type
_entity.pdbx_description
1 polymer ?
#
loop_
_entity_poly.entity_id
_entity_poly.type
_entity_poly.pdbx_seq_one_letter_code
_entity_poly.pdbx_strand_id
1 'polypeptide(L)'
;MLQSRISTSAIKRLSLHCQSQYLQQFPIFTTTSNRIFENAKRNASTGTFNYIQDEIKDANDRYNRILTIRETNDRGWGLHVTRSKPFSIGEKIMSSVALSTSHVRDSHSVQVGWNKHVLMDLPARFINHSCDANVGIRDNESGAYDFFAIREIEFGEELLWDYEASEYEVSAFETCLCGSSKCRKVLGGFKMSGETIRDLYGEHYANYLKDS
;
A
#
# COMPACT_ATOMS: atom_id res chain seq x y z
N MET A 1 31.75 4.11 18.26
CA MET A 1 30.70 3.21 18.80
C MET A 1 29.58 4.06 19.37
N LEU A 2 28.41 4.07 18.72
CA LEU A 2 27.11 4.40 19.31
C LEU A 2 26.06 4.15 18.21
N GLN A 3 25.71 2.87 18.02
CA GLN A 3 24.50 2.51 17.28
C GLN A 3 23.32 2.84 18.20
N SER A 4 22.59 3.92 17.91
CA SER A 4 21.31 4.20 18.55
C SER A 4 20.31 3.12 18.11
N ARG A 5 20.08 2.14 18.99
CA ARG A 5 19.02 1.15 18.83
C ARG A 5 17.69 1.88 18.95
N ILE A 6 17.06 2.17 17.82
CA ILE A 6 15.65 2.56 17.80
C ILE A 6 14.87 1.33 18.28
N SER A 7 14.15 1.48 19.39
CA SER A 7 13.35 0.41 19.99
C SER A 7 12.31 -0.12 19.00
N THR A 8 12.12 -1.44 18.97
CA THR A 8 11.06 -2.14 18.21
C THR A 8 9.67 -1.57 18.49
N SER A 9 9.46 -0.94 19.65
CA SER A 9 8.20 -0.26 20.02
C SER A 9 7.93 1.04 19.24
N ALA A 10 8.95 1.71 18.71
CA ALA A 10 8.80 2.94 17.93
C ALA A 10 8.44 2.65 16.46
N ILE A 11 8.99 1.57 15.89
CA ILE A 11 8.66 1.08 14.54
C ILE A 11 7.19 0.63 14.48
N LYS A 12 6.74 -0.09 15.52
CA LYS A 12 5.35 -0.53 15.67
C LYS A 12 4.36 0.64 15.70
N ARG A 13 4.75 1.79 16.27
CA ARG A 13 3.88 2.98 16.34
C ARG A 13 3.69 3.67 15.01
N LEU A 14 4.69 3.74 14.13
CA LEU A 14 4.59 4.49 12.86
C LEU A 14 3.74 3.76 11.81
N SER A 15 3.86 2.43 11.71
CA SER A 15 2.97 1.63 10.86
C SER A 15 1.52 1.61 11.38
N LEU A 16 1.34 1.45 12.70
CA LEU A 16 0.01 1.57 13.31
C LEU A 16 -0.54 2.99 13.20
N HIS A 17 0.29 4.04 13.19
CA HIS A 17 -0.16 5.43 13.01
C HIS A 17 -0.73 5.68 11.63
N CYS A 18 -0.12 5.05 10.61
CA CYS A 18 -0.72 4.96 9.30
C CYS A 18 -2.08 4.24 9.47
N GLN A 19 -2.14 2.97 9.89
CA GLN A 19 -3.40 2.23 9.86
C GLN A 19 -4.52 2.68 10.84
N SER A 20 -4.23 3.48 11.88
CA SER A 20 -5.20 3.85 12.94
C SER A 20 -5.87 5.23 12.78
N GLN A 21 -5.35 6.15 11.97
CA GLN A 21 -5.88 7.53 11.92
C GLN A 21 -7.20 7.68 11.13
N TYR A 22 -7.69 6.63 10.47
CA TYR A 22 -8.94 6.64 9.70
C TYR A 22 -10.23 6.76 10.56
N LEU A 23 -10.14 6.64 11.89
CA LEU A 23 -11.33 6.42 12.72
C LEU A 23 -12.09 7.67 13.18
N GLN A 24 -11.70 8.88 12.78
CA GLN A 24 -12.34 10.10 13.33
C GLN A 24 -13.02 11.03 12.33
N GLN A 25 -12.87 10.87 11.03
CA GLN A 25 -13.54 11.73 10.07
C GLN A 25 -13.91 10.92 8.85
N PHE A 26 -15.21 10.77 8.59
CA PHE A 26 -15.91 10.66 7.30
C PHE A 26 -17.15 9.76 7.45
N PRO A 27 -18.36 10.36 7.60
CA PRO A 27 -19.61 9.63 7.40
C PRO A 27 -19.77 9.25 5.92
N ILE A 28 -20.39 8.09 5.71
CA ILE A 28 -20.50 7.26 4.49
C ILE A 28 -21.30 7.96 3.35
N PHE A 29 -21.10 7.51 2.10
CA PHE A 29 -22.13 7.10 1.07
C PHE A 29 -21.84 7.61 -0.37
N THR A 30 -22.20 6.98 -1.51
CA THR A 30 -23.03 5.82 -1.97
C THR A 30 -22.39 5.24 -3.27
N THR A 31 -22.26 3.94 -3.57
CA THR A 31 -23.20 2.97 -4.21
C THR A 31 -22.29 1.78 -4.60
N THR A 32 -22.45 0.52 -4.18
CA THR A 32 -23.42 -0.46 -4.68
C THR A 32 -23.30 -1.73 -3.82
N SER A 33 -24.25 -1.97 -2.91
CA SER A 33 -24.85 -3.29 -2.64
C SER A 33 -25.83 -3.15 -1.47
N ASN A 34 -27.11 -3.38 -1.77
CA ASN A 34 -28.22 -3.26 -0.80
C ASN A 34 -28.18 -4.27 0.36
N ARG A 35 -27.11 -5.07 0.52
CA ARG A 35 -26.91 -5.95 1.68
C ARG A 35 -26.01 -5.34 2.76
N ILE A 36 -25.07 -4.47 2.40
CA ILE A 36 -24.13 -3.86 3.36
C ILE A 36 -24.86 -2.82 4.23
N PHE A 37 -25.80 -2.07 3.64
CA PHE A 37 -26.55 -1.01 4.32
C PHE A 37 -27.48 -1.52 5.44
N GLU A 38 -28.14 -2.66 5.25
CA GLU A 38 -29.10 -3.22 6.23
C GLU A 38 -28.41 -3.76 7.49
N ASN A 39 -27.12 -4.11 7.39
CA ASN A 39 -26.30 -4.48 8.54
C ASN A 39 -25.75 -3.24 9.27
N ALA A 40 -25.47 -2.15 8.54
CA ALA A 40 -24.95 -0.90 9.12
C ALA A 40 -25.91 -0.22 10.10
N LYS A 41 -27.24 -0.38 9.94
CA LYS A 41 -28.23 0.22 10.85
C LYS A 41 -28.36 -0.49 12.21
N ARG A 42 -27.91 -1.74 12.33
CA ARG A 42 -28.16 -2.54 13.55
C ARG A 42 -27.10 -2.43 14.64
N ASN A 43 -25.88 -1.99 14.33
CA ASN A 43 -24.73 -2.08 15.25
C ASN A 43 -24.01 -0.74 15.49
N ALA A 44 -24.74 0.37 15.55
CA ALA A 44 -24.17 1.71 15.76
C ALA A 44 -23.76 2.02 17.22
N SER A 45 -23.49 1.01 18.06
CA SER A 45 -23.08 1.22 19.47
C SER A 45 -21.75 0.57 19.86
N THR A 46 -21.06 -0.15 18.97
CA THR A 46 -19.78 -0.83 19.26
C THR A 46 -18.73 -0.75 18.13
N GLY A 47 -19.03 -0.02 17.06
CA GLY A 47 -18.67 -0.42 15.70
C GLY A 47 -17.52 0.30 14.99
N THR A 48 -16.31 0.31 15.56
CA THR A 48 -15.12 0.79 14.80
C THR A 48 -14.05 -0.29 14.58
N PHE A 49 -13.85 -1.20 15.53
CA PHE A 49 -12.86 -2.27 15.39
C PHE A 49 -13.29 -3.40 14.44
N ASN A 50 -14.59 -3.62 14.25
CA ASN A 50 -15.09 -4.72 13.42
C ASN A 50 -15.03 -4.41 11.92
N TYR A 51 -15.09 -3.13 11.51
CA TYR A 51 -15.22 -2.77 10.10
C TYR A 51 -13.98 -3.15 9.26
N ILE A 52 -12.78 -2.81 9.73
CA ILE A 52 -11.54 -3.15 9.00
C ILE A 52 -11.28 -4.66 8.97
N GLN A 53 -11.67 -5.38 10.02
CA GLN A 53 -11.54 -6.83 10.08
C GLN A 53 -12.47 -7.51 9.08
N ASP A 54 -13.69 -7.00 8.92
CA ASP A 54 -14.64 -7.45 7.91
C ASP A 54 -14.11 -7.16 6.49
N GLU A 55 -13.59 -5.96 6.23
CA GLU A 55 -12.98 -5.63 4.92
C GLU A 55 -11.75 -6.50 4.60
N ILE A 56 -10.88 -6.74 5.59
CA ILE A 56 -9.72 -7.63 5.47
C ILE A 56 -10.19 -9.05 5.15
N LYS A 57 -11.22 -9.53 5.87
CA LYS A 57 -11.78 -10.85 5.64
C LYS A 57 -12.35 -10.97 4.23
N ASP A 58 -13.14 -10.00 3.79
CA ASP A 58 -13.73 -9.99 2.44
C ASP A 58 -12.65 -9.91 1.35
N ALA A 59 -11.58 -9.14 1.57
CA ALA A 59 -10.44 -9.10 0.66
C ALA A 59 -9.68 -10.44 0.62
N ASN A 60 -9.45 -11.08 1.77
CA ASN A 60 -8.82 -12.39 1.87
C ASN A 60 -9.65 -13.48 1.18
N ASP A 61 -10.97 -13.42 1.30
CA ASP A 61 -11.88 -14.36 0.63
C ASP A 61 -11.83 -14.17 -0.90
N ARG A 62 -11.81 -12.92 -1.39
CA ARG A 62 -11.69 -12.62 -2.84
C ARG A 62 -10.36 -13.05 -3.45
N TYR A 63 -9.27 -12.91 -2.71
CA TYR A 63 -7.90 -13.22 -3.17
C TYR A 63 -7.40 -14.58 -2.69
N ASN A 64 -8.29 -15.44 -2.19
CA ASN A 64 -7.97 -16.75 -1.64
C ASN A 64 -7.06 -17.56 -2.58
N ARG A 65 -6.02 -18.19 -2.02
CA ARG A 65 -4.98 -18.95 -2.73
C ARG A 65 -4.12 -18.12 -3.69
N ILE A 66 -4.21 -16.80 -3.66
CA ILE A 66 -3.33 -15.90 -4.43
C ILE A 66 -2.59 -14.97 -3.47
N LEU A 67 -3.33 -14.21 -2.66
CA LEU A 67 -2.79 -13.26 -1.70
C LEU A 67 -3.50 -13.36 -0.35
N THR A 68 -2.90 -12.81 0.70
CA THR A 68 -3.55 -12.63 2.01
C THR A 68 -2.99 -11.42 2.74
N ILE A 69 -3.88 -10.63 3.33
CA ILE A 69 -3.56 -9.60 4.31
C ILE A 69 -3.42 -10.29 5.67
N ARG A 70 -2.25 -10.14 6.30
CA ARG A 70 -1.95 -10.66 7.65
C ARG A 70 -1.03 -9.73 8.42
N GLU A 71 -0.99 -9.86 9.73
CA GLU A 71 -0.05 -9.10 10.56
C GLU A 71 1.41 -9.49 10.26
N THR A 72 2.26 -8.48 10.28
CA THR A 72 3.71 -8.53 10.22
C THR A 72 4.27 -8.30 11.62
N ASN A 73 5.53 -8.69 11.85
CA ASN A 73 6.14 -8.58 13.16
C ASN A 73 6.45 -7.12 13.56
N ASP A 74 6.60 -6.23 12.59
CA ASP A 74 7.17 -4.90 12.76
C ASP A 74 6.35 -3.76 12.12
N ARG A 75 5.57 -4.06 11.08
CA ARG A 75 4.92 -3.07 10.20
C ARG A 75 3.40 -3.23 10.15
N GLY A 76 2.77 -3.74 11.22
CA GLY A 76 1.32 -3.85 11.29
C GLY A 76 0.82 -4.86 10.26
N TRP A 77 -0.22 -4.56 9.50
CA TRP A 77 -0.67 -5.46 8.42
C TRP A 77 0.20 -5.39 7.17
N GLY A 78 0.31 -6.50 6.45
CA GLY A 78 1.02 -6.61 5.17
C GLY A 78 0.36 -7.61 4.22
N LEU A 79 0.50 -7.39 2.93
CA LEU A 79 -0.02 -8.25 1.87
C LEU A 79 1.01 -9.31 1.47
N HIS A 80 0.64 -10.58 1.50
CA HIS A 80 1.54 -11.71 1.29
C HIS A 80 1.03 -12.66 0.21
N VAL A 81 1.95 -13.32 -0.47
CA VAL A 81 1.62 -14.33 -1.49
C VAL A 81 1.19 -15.64 -0.83
N THR A 82 0.02 -16.16 -1.23
CA THR A 82 -0.46 -17.51 -0.88
C THR A 82 -0.60 -18.43 -2.09
N ARG A 83 -0.26 -17.91 -3.28
CA ARG A 83 -0.19 -18.70 -4.52
C ARG A 83 0.95 -19.72 -4.45
N SER A 84 0.65 -20.97 -4.80
CA SER A 84 1.67 -22.05 -4.79
C SER A 84 2.68 -21.92 -5.94
N LYS A 85 2.27 -21.38 -7.09
CA LYS A 85 3.18 -21.10 -8.21
C LYS A 85 3.81 -19.71 -7.99
N PRO A 86 5.14 -19.54 -8.12
CA PRO A 86 5.77 -18.22 -8.02
C PRO A 86 5.25 -17.25 -9.08
N PHE A 87 5.26 -15.95 -8.80
CA PHE A 87 5.06 -14.94 -9.83
C PHE A 87 6.36 -14.76 -10.61
N SER A 88 6.27 -14.81 -11.94
CA SER A 88 7.41 -14.55 -12.82
C SER A 88 7.65 -13.04 -13.00
N ILE A 89 8.87 -12.66 -13.37
CA ILE A 89 9.20 -11.26 -13.68
C ILE A 89 8.25 -10.73 -14.77
N GLY A 90 7.68 -9.55 -14.56
CA GLY A 90 6.72 -8.91 -15.45
C GLY A 90 5.30 -9.46 -15.36
N GLU A 91 5.04 -10.48 -14.52
CA GLU A 91 3.70 -11.01 -14.32
C GLU A 91 2.83 -10.01 -13.54
N LYS A 92 1.60 -9.79 -14.02
CA LYS A 92 0.62 -8.99 -13.28
C LYS A 92 0.13 -9.76 -12.06
N ILE A 93 0.21 -9.13 -10.90
CA ILE A 93 -0.20 -9.70 -9.61
C ILE A 93 -1.66 -9.39 -9.33
N MET A 94 -2.05 -8.11 -9.44
CA MET A 94 -3.42 -7.64 -9.20
C MET A 94 -3.69 -6.28 -9.85
N SER A 95 -4.95 -5.89 -9.89
CA SER A 95 -5.40 -4.53 -10.24
C SER A 95 -6.03 -3.89 -9.00
N SER A 96 -5.82 -2.59 -8.79
CA SER A 96 -6.62 -1.80 -7.84
C SER A 96 -7.58 -0.85 -8.53
N VAL A 97 -8.59 -0.40 -7.79
CA VAL A 97 -9.59 0.57 -8.21
C VAL A 97 -9.50 1.81 -7.31
N ALA A 98 -9.59 3.01 -7.90
CA ALA A 98 -9.75 4.24 -7.13
C ALA A 98 -11.17 4.34 -6.57
N LEU A 99 -11.32 4.20 -5.25
CA LEU A 99 -12.60 4.32 -4.55
C LEU A 99 -13.04 5.78 -4.40
N SER A 100 -12.09 6.68 -4.24
CA SER A 100 -12.31 8.11 -4.13
C SER A 100 -11.06 8.88 -4.54
N THR A 101 -11.25 10.13 -4.97
CA THR A 101 -10.16 11.08 -5.20
C THR A 101 -10.02 11.99 -3.97
N SER A 102 -8.80 12.10 -3.46
CA SER A 102 -8.45 13.09 -2.44
C SER A 102 -7.55 14.15 -3.06
N HIS A 103 -7.80 15.41 -2.71
CA HIS A 103 -6.87 16.52 -2.94
C HIS A 103 -5.99 16.79 -1.72
N VAL A 104 -6.25 16.10 -0.61
CA VAL A 104 -5.48 16.19 0.63
C VAL A 104 -4.56 14.97 0.71
N ARG A 105 -3.25 15.23 0.78
CA ARG A 105 -2.23 14.22 1.05
C ARG A 105 -2.44 13.65 2.45
N ASP A 106 -2.75 12.37 2.55
CA ASP A 106 -2.72 11.62 3.80
C ASP A 106 -1.93 10.31 3.62
N SER A 107 -1.68 9.59 4.72
CA SER A 107 -0.86 8.38 4.73
C SER A 107 -1.47 7.18 4.00
N HIS A 108 -2.70 7.27 3.50
CA HIS A 108 -3.44 6.16 2.86
C HIS A 108 -3.82 6.43 1.42
N SER A 109 -3.72 7.68 0.99
CA SER A 109 -3.89 8.10 -0.38
C SER A 109 -2.61 7.83 -1.18
N VAL A 110 -2.76 7.52 -2.46
CA VAL A 110 -1.67 7.28 -3.39
C VAL A 110 -1.73 8.29 -4.52
N GLN A 111 -0.61 8.93 -4.83
CA GLN A 111 -0.50 9.89 -5.92
C GLN A 111 -0.59 9.17 -7.27
N VAL A 112 -1.50 9.63 -8.12
CA VAL A 112 -1.73 9.13 -9.50
C VAL A 112 -1.61 10.24 -10.54
N GLY A 113 -1.12 11.40 -10.13
CA GLY A 113 -0.91 12.59 -10.96
C GLY A 113 -0.43 13.78 -10.13
N TRP A 114 0.07 14.83 -10.80
CA TRP A 114 0.69 16.00 -10.14
C TRP A 114 -0.14 16.62 -9.00
N ASN A 115 -1.47 16.62 -9.12
CA ASN A 115 -2.38 17.17 -8.11
C ASN A 115 -3.53 16.21 -7.78
N LYS A 116 -3.28 14.90 -7.88
CA LYS A 116 -4.31 13.88 -7.76
C LYS A 116 -3.82 12.71 -6.90
N HIS A 117 -4.49 12.50 -5.77
CA HIS A 117 -4.35 11.30 -4.98
C HIS A 117 -5.66 10.49 -4.98
N VAL A 118 -5.55 9.18 -4.79
CA VAL A 118 -6.71 8.29 -4.70
C VAL A 118 -6.59 7.34 -3.52
N LEU A 119 -7.74 6.94 -2.98
CA LEU A 119 -7.82 5.79 -2.09
C LEU A 119 -8.02 4.53 -2.94
N MET A 120 -7.07 3.60 -2.89
CA MET A 120 -7.21 2.30 -3.58
C MET A 120 -8.14 1.35 -2.82
N ASP A 121 -8.73 0.38 -3.52
CA ASP A 121 -9.45 -0.72 -2.86
C ASP A 121 -8.50 -1.75 -2.22
N LEU A 122 -9.08 -2.68 -1.47
CA LEU A 122 -8.33 -3.79 -0.88
C LEU A 122 -8.07 -4.88 -1.93
N PRO A 123 -6.90 -5.55 -1.89
CA PRO A 123 -5.92 -5.53 -0.80
C PRO A 123 -4.77 -4.53 -0.99
N ALA A 124 -4.77 -3.73 -2.06
CA ALA A 124 -3.64 -2.89 -2.46
C ALA A 124 -3.17 -1.89 -1.37
N ARG A 125 -4.09 -1.41 -0.52
CA ARG A 125 -3.76 -0.54 0.63
C ARG A 125 -2.84 -1.17 1.67
N PHE A 126 -2.67 -2.48 1.68
CA PHE A 126 -1.83 -3.21 2.64
C PHE A 126 -0.45 -3.60 2.09
N ILE A 127 -0.04 -3.04 0.95
CA ILE A 127 1.33 -3.20 0.45
C ILE A 127 2.25 -2.22 1.20
N ASN A 128 3.22 -2.76 1.92
CA ASN A 128 4.19 -1.97 2.68
C ASN A 128 5.32 -1.45 1.80
N HIS A 129 5.96 -0.38 2.28
CA HIS A 129 7.15 0.17 1.63
C HIS A 129 8.40 -0.70 1.81
N SER A 130 9.21 -0.83 0.75
CA SER A 130 10.63 -1.22 0.84
C SER A 130 11.45 -0.55 -0.26
N CYS A 131 12.69 -0.13 0.06
CA CYS A 131 13.65 0.33 -0.95
C CYS A 131 14.20 -0.81 -1.82
N ASP A 132 14.03 -2.07 -1.39
CA ASP A 132 14.31 -3.29 -2.19
C ASP A 132 12.98 -4.01 -2.42
N ALA A 133 12.05 -3.29 -3.02
CA ALA A 133 10.71 -3.77 -3.31
C ALA A 133 10.71 -4.86 -4.39
N ASN A 134 9.66 -5.67 -4.39
CA ASN A 134 9.48 -6.77 -5.36
C ASN A 134 8.30 -6.52 -6.31
N VAL A 135 7.56 -5.44 -6.10
CA VAL A 135 6.46 -5.00 -6.94
C VAL A 135 6.73 -3.62 -7.53
N GLY A 136 6.37 -3.47 -8.80
CA GLY A 136 6.26 -2.19 -9.49
C GLY A 136 4.83 -1.96 -10.00
N ILE A 137 4.54 -0.76 -10.51
CA ILE A 137 3.18 -0.32 -10.86
C ILE A 137 3.06 0.12 -12.31
N ARG A 138 1.84 0.09 -12.85
CA ARG A 138 1.45 0.81 -14.07
C ARG A 138 0.05 1.38 -13.89
N ASP A 139 -0.19 2.58 -14.40
CA ASP A 139 -1.52 3.19 -14.39
C ASP A 139 -2.56 2.28 -15.06
N ASN A 140 -3.79 2.27 -14.54
CA ASN A 140 -4.89 1.48 -15.10
C ASN A 140 -6.14 2.33 -15.37
N GLU A 141 -7.09 1.75 -16.11
CA GLU A 141 -8.35 2.41 -16.49
C GLU A 141 -9.29 2.67 -15.30
N SER A 142 -9.04 2.01 -14.16
CA SER A 142 -9.80 2.20 -12.91
C SER A 142 -9.31 3.38 -12.08
N GLY A 143 -8.44 4.22 -12.65
CA GLY A 143 -7.94 5.45 -12.03
C GLY A 143 -6.91 5.23 -10.91
N ALA A 144 -6.35 4.01 -10.82
CA ALA A 144 -5.34 3.62 -9.86
C ALA A 144 -4.22 2.81 -10.56
N TYR A 145 -3.69 1.77 -9.92
CA TYR A 145 -2.53 1.02 -10.42
C TYR A 145 -2.79 -0.48 -10.57
N ASP A 146 -2.22 -1.02 -11.63
CA ASP A 146 -1.92 -2.44 -11.77
C ASP A 146 -0.54 -2.73 -11.16
N PHE A 147 -0.45 -3.82 -10.39
CA PHE A 147 0.77 -4.23 -9.71
C PHE A 147 1.42 -5.41 -10.44
N PHE A 148 2.72 -5.31 -10.67
CA PHE A 148 3.51 -6.29 -11.43
C PHE A 148 4.72 -6.75 -10.61
N ALA A 149 5.06 -8.03 -10.74
CA ALA A 149 6.29 -8.56 -10.18
C ALA A 149 7.50 -8.01 -10.95
N ILE A 150 8.46 -7.39 -10.25
CA ILE A 150 9.71 -6.89 -10.86
C ILE A 150 10.90 -7.83 -10.62
N ARG A 151 10.67 -8.90 -9.85
CA ARG A 151 11.51 -10.08 -9.70
C ARG A 151 10.60 -11.30 -9.51
N GLU A 152 11.17 -12.49 -9.46
CA GLU A 152 10.42 -13.67 -9.02
C GLU A 152 9.92 -13.48 -7.57
N ILE A 153 8.67 -13.85 -7.30
CA ILE A 153 8.06 -13.75 -5.97
C ILE A 153 7.46 -15.10 -5.57
N GLU A 154 8.00 -15.64 -4.48
CA GLU A 154 7.69 -16.96 -3.96
C GLU A 154 6.48 -16.99 -3.01
N PHE A 155 5.96 -18.19 -2.76
CA PHE A 155 4.93 -18.39 -1.74
C PHE A 155 5.41 -17.87 -0.37
N GLY A 156 4.54 -17.12 0.31
CA GLY A 156 4.77 -16.61 1.65
C GLY A 156 5.56 -15.29 1.70
N GLU A 157 6.14 -14.84 0.59
CA GLU A 157 6.77 -13.52 0.51
C GLU A 157 5.74 -12.40 0.72
N GLU A 158 6.18 -11.32 1.34
CA GLU A 158 5.41 -10.08 1.42
C GLU A 158 5.56 -9.32 0.09
N LEU A 159 4.46 -8.79 -0.42
CA LEU A 159 4.49 -7.81 -1.50
C LEU A 159 4.94 -6.48 -0.92
N LEU A 160 6.00 -5.92 -1.51
CA LEU A 160 6.62 -4.68 -1.09
C LEU A 160 6.73 -3.76 -2.30
N TRP A 161 6.38 -2.50 -2.08
CA TRP A 161 6.32 -1.49 -3.12
C TRP A 161 7.17 -0.28 -2.73
N ASP A 162 7.94 0.23 -3.68
CA ASP A 162 8.66 1.48 -3.47
C ASP A 162 7.71 2.67 -3.69
N TYR A 163 7.22 3.25 -2.60
CA TYR A 163 6.34 4.44 -2.64
C TYR A 163 6.92 5.60 -3.45
N GLU A 164 8.25 5.73 -3.58
CA GLU A 164 8.85 6.78 -4.42
C GLU A 164 8.65 6.52 -5.92
N ALA A 165 8.19 5.32 -6.31
CA ALA A 165 7.75 5.00 -7.67
C ALA A 165 6.36 5.56 -8.02
N SER A 166 5.62 6.13 -7.06
CA SER A 166 4.38 6.88 -7.34
C SER A 166 4.30 8.24 -6.70
N GLU A 167 5.00 8.51 -5.60
CA GLU A 167 4.95 9.78 -4.89
C GLU A 167 6.06 10.70 -5.37
N TYR A 168 5.73 11.87 -5.92
CA TYR A 168 6.75 12.85 -6.30
C TYR A 168 7.52 13.37 -5.08
N GLU A 169 6.81 13.60 -3.98
CA GLU A 169 7.37 13.96 -2.68
C GLU A 169 6.63 13.17 -1.60
N VAL A 170 7.37 12.52 -0.70
CA VAL A 170 6.78 11.83 0.45
C VAL A 170 6.85 12.77 1.66
N SER A 171 5.69 13.20 2.16
CA SER A 171 5.61 14.09 3.34
C SER A 171 5.25 13.38 4.64
N ALA A 172 4.81 12.13 4.56
CA ALA A 172 4.34 11.38 5.74
C ALA A 172 5.50 10.81 6.59
N PHE A 173 6.68 10.63 6.02
CA PHE A 173 7.82 9.99 6.67
C PHE A 173 9.13 10.63 6.23
N GLU A 174 9.95 11.10 7.19
CA GLU A 174 11.30 11.61 6.86
C GLU A 174 12.34 10.49 6.85
N THR A 175 12.15 9.44 7.67
CA THR A 175 13.10 8.32 7.80
C THR A 175 12.49 7.02 7.31
N CYS A 176 13.21 6.31 6.44
CA CYS A 176 12.82 4.98 5.96
C CYS A 176 13.12 3.90 7.01
N LEU A 177 12.11 3.08 7.30
CA LEU A 177 12.19 1.98 8.28
C LEU A 177 12.01 0.59 7.64
N CYS A 178 12.24 0.45 6.33
CA CYS A 178 11.97 -0.81 5.62
C CYS A 178 12.85 -2.01 6.01
N GLY A 179 13.95 -1.78 6.75
CA GLY A 179 14.84 -2.85 7.21
C GLY A 179 15.73 -3.50 6.14
N SER A 180 15.57 -3.15 4.85
CA SER A 180 16.39 -3.68 3.77
C SER A 180 17.87 -3.27 3.89
N SER A 181 18.77 -4.15 3.47
CA SER A 181 20.20 -3.84 3.32
C SER A 181 20.47 -2.76 2.27
N LYS A 182 19.57 -2.60 1.28
CA LYS A 182 19.60 -1.56 0.25
C LYS A 182 18.76 -0.32 0.62
N CYS A 183 18.43 -0.14 1.90
CA CYS A 183 17.61 0.98 2.36
C CYS A 183 18.29 2.34 2.09
N ARG A 184 17.55 3.25 1.42
CA ARG A 184 17.96 4.63 1.11
C ARG A 184 17.95 5.58 2.31
N LYS A 185 17.53 5.10 3.49
CA LYS A 185 17.46 5.80 4.78
C LYS A 185 16.46 6.94 4.87
N VAL A 186 16.18 7.64 3.78
CA VAL A 186 15.22 8.75 3.69
C VAL A 186 14.15 8.40 2.66
N LEU A 187 12.90 8.79 2.94
CA LEU A 187 11.80 8.77 1.97
C LEU A 187 11.55 10.19 1.49
N GLY A 188 12.20 10.57 0.41
CA GLY A 188 12.11 11.91 -0.19
C GLY A 188 11.10 12.01 -1.34
N GLY A 189 10.64 10.87 -1.86
CA GLY A 189 9.85 10.80 -3.08
C GLY A 189 10.72 10.83 -4.34
N PHE A 190 10.07 10.68 -5.49
CA PHE A 190 10.72 10.65 -6.81
C PHE A 190 11.60 11.87 -7.06
N LYS A 191 11.24 13.04 -6.51
CA LYS A 191 12.04 14.28 -6.57
C LYS A 191 13.49 14.06 -6.13
N MET A 192 13.73 13.17 -5.16
CA MET A 192 15.06 12.87 -4.66
C MET A 192 15.68 11.61 -5.30
N SER A 193 14.86 10.61 -5.64
CA SER A 193 15.34 9.29 -6.07
C SER A 193 15.03 8.93 -7.52
N GLY A 194 14.60 9.90 -8.34
CA GLY A 194 14.11 9.64 -9.70
C GLY A 194 15.06 8.86 -10.61
N GLU A 195 16.37 9.13 -10.56
CA GLU A 195 17.37 8.32 -11.28
C GLU A 195 17.38 6.86 -10.81
N THR A 196 17.41 6.64 -9.50
CA THR A 196 17.35 5.29 -8.91
C THR A 196 16.05 4.57 -9.27
N ILE A 197 14.91 5.27 -9.24
CA ILE A 197 13.62 4.67 -9.63
C ILE A 197 13.61 4.29 -11.11
N ARG A 198 14.12 5.16 -11.99
CA ARG A 198 14.24 4.85 -13.43
C ARG A 198 15.10 3.60 -13.67
N ASP A 199 16.26 3.52 -13.03
CA ASP A 199 17.18 2.39 -13.18
C ASP A 199 16.61 1.06 -12.66
N LEU A 200 15.92 1.09 -11.53
CA LEU A 200 15.42 -0.12 -10.88
C LEU A 200 14.10 -0.63 -11.47
N TYR A 201 13.20 0.27 -11.88
CA TYR A 201 11.84 -0.08 -12.25
C TYR A 201 11.58 -0.07 -13.76
N GLY A 202 12.44 0.54 -14.57
CA GLY A 202 12.25 0.65 -16.01
C GLY A 202 10.91 1.31 -16.33
N GLU A 203 9.91 0.55 -16.77
CA GLU A 203 8.57 1.08 -17.07
C GLU A 203 7.57 0.97 -15.90
N HIS A 204 7.98 0.37 -14.77
CA HIS A 204 7.10 -0.04 -13.67
C HIS A 204 6.98 1.00 -12.53
N TYR A 205 6.81 2.26 -12.89
CA TYR A 205 6.51 3.37 -11.98
C TYR A 205 5.46 4.30 -12.61
N ALA A 206 4.87 5.19 -11.82
CA ALA A 206 3.73 6.01 -12.23
C ALA A 206 4.03 6.85 -13.47
N ASN A 207 3.12 6.85 -14.46
CA ASN A 207 3.41 7.49 -15.74
C ASN A 207 3.64 8.99 -15.63
N TYR A 208 2.91 9.68 -14.73
CA TYR A 208 3.02 11.14 -14.59
C TYR A 208 4.43 11.61 -14.12
N LEU A 209 5.26 10.69 -13.62
CA LEU A 209 6.65 10.94 -13.22
C LEU A 209 7.64 10.74 -14.38
N LYS A 210 7.25 10.09 -15.47
CA LYS A 210 8.15 9.78 -16.60
C LYS A 210 8.62 11.03 -17.34
N ASP A 211 7.80 12.07 -17.31
CA ASP A 211 8.08 13.37 -17.95
C ASP A 211 8.84 14.35 -17.04
N SER A 212 9.34 13.90 -15.88
CA SER A 212 10.00 14.73 -14.85
C SER A 212 11.52 14.61 -14.77
#